data_AF-A0A849F3K0-F1
#
_entry.id   AF-A0A849F3K0-F1
#
_cell.length_a   1.000
_cell.length_b   1.000
_cell.length_c   1.000
_cell.angle_alpha   90.00
_cell.angle_beta   90.00
_cell.angle_gamma   90.00
#
_symmetry.space_group_name_H-M   'P 1'
#
loop_
_entity.id
_entity.type
_entity.pdbx_description
1 polymer ?
#
loop_
_entity_poly.entity_id
_entity_poly.type
_entity_poly.pdbx_seq_one_letter_code
_entity_poly.pdbx_strand_id
1 'polypeptide(L)'
;RDPDKLRYISTFAGYFPADDPKYSCIVVIHEPDKSVGYYGADVSGPVFKSIARKIYANNPLIDEIETLEPSNDDLEASFQNYYTEAQKNYNQMPDVKGMSGMDAISILENMGLEVEVKGNGKVKKQSISKGTDLRKVKKIILELS
;
A
#
# COMPACT_ATOMS: atom_id res chain seq x y z
N ARG A 1 19.88 1.90 29.53
CA ARG A 1 19.89 1.73 28.06
C ARG A 1 21.06 2.56 27.56
N ASP A 2 21.97 1.95 26.81
CA ASP A 2 23.24 2.55 26.41
C ASP A 2 23.03 3.66 25.35
N PRO A 3 23.38 4.93 25.62
CA PRO A 3 23.18 6.05 24.69
C PRO A 3 23.94 5.88 23.37
N ASP A 4 25.05 5.14 23.36
CA ASP A 4 25.83 4.88 22.15
C ASP A 4 25.15 3.88 21.19
N LYS A 5 24.06 3.25 21.64
CA LYS A 5 23.20 2.34 20.86
C LYS A 5 21.92 3.03 20.38
N LEU A 6 21.99 4.29 19.96
CA LEU A 6 20.90 4.90 19.18
C LEU A 6 20.69 4.08 17.90
N ARG A 7 19.52 3.43 17.84
CA ARG A 7 19.02 2.65 16.72
C ARG A 7 18.43 3.62 15.72
N TYR A 8 19.13 3.86 14.61
CA TYR A 8 18.70 4.78 13.57
C TYR A 8 18.29 4.01 12.32
N ILE A 9 17.51 4.65 11.46
CA ILE A 9 17.08 4.11 10.18
C ILE A 9 17.78 4.93 9.11
N SER A 10 18.48 4.24 8.21
CA SER A 10 19.13 4.85 7.06
C SER A 10 18.23 4.69 5.84
N THR A 11 17.75 5.80 5.30
CA THR A 11 16.87 5.80 4.12
C THR A 11 17.49 6.56 2.96
N PHE A 12 17.38 5.99 1.77
CA PHE A 12 17.70 6.66 0.51
C PHE A 12 16.55 6.42 -0.48
N ALA A 13 16.01 7.49 -1.04
CA ALA A 13 14.99 7.44 -2.07
C ALA A 13 15.50 8.19 -3.31
N GLY A 14 15.24 7.63 -4.48
CA GLY A 14 15.67 8.24 -5.73
C GLY A 14 14.97 7.63 -6.93
N TYR A 15 15.17 8.28 -8.07
CA TYR A 15 14.64 7.84 -9.34
C TYR A 15 15.79 7.58 -10.32
N PHE A 16 15.58 6.67 -11.26
CA PHE A 16 16.54 6.38 -12.32
C PHE A 16 15.83 5.89 -13.59
N PRO A 17 16.37 6.15 -14.80
CA PRO A 17 17.50 7.04 -15.14
C PRO A 17 17.31 8.51 -14.69
N ALA A 18 18.39 9.30 -14.65
CA ALA A 18 18.32 10.68 -14.14
C ALA A 18 17.59 11.64 -15.10
N ASP A 19 17.80 11.47 -16.40
CA ASP A 19 17.27 12.39 -17.43
C ASP A 19 15.80 12.08 -17.78
N ASP A 20 15.42 10.80 -17.85
CA ASP A 20 14.06 10.30 -18.09
C ASP A 20 13.73 9.21 -17.06
N PRO A 21 13.22 9.57 -15.87
CA PRO A 21 13.03 8.62 -14.79
C PRO A 21 11.92 7.60 -15.09
N LYS A 22 12.30 6.33 -15.20
CA LYS A 22 11.37 5.20 -15.43
C LYS A 22 11.05 4.41 -14.17
N TYR A 23 11.92 4.49 -13.16
CA TYR A 23 11.82 3.73 -11.93
C TYR A 23 12.05 4.63 -10.71
N SER A 24 11.27 4.40 -9.65
CA SER A 24 11.51 4.92 -8.31
C SER A 24 11.98 3.80 -7.40
N CYS A 25 12.98 4.05 -6.56
CA CYS A 25 13.43 3.08 -5.56
C CYS A 25 13.69 3.78 -4.23
N ILE A 26 13.16 3.19 -3.16
CA ILE A 26 13.47 3.53 -1.79
C ILE A 26 14.19 2.36 -1.12
N VAL A 27 15.28 2.66 -0.44
CA VAL A 27 16.06 1.71 0.34
C VAL A 27 15.99 2.15 1.80
N VAL A 28 15.49 1.27 2.65
CA VAL A 28 15.37 1.48 4.11
C VAL A 28 16.21 0.41 4.80
N ILE A 29 17.18 0.83 5.60
CA ILE A 29 18.06 -0.07 6.37
C ILE A 29 17.86 0.24 7.85
N HIS A 30 17.39 -0.74 8.60
CA HIS A 30 17.21 -0.67 10.04
C HIS A 30 18.52 -1.02 10.76
N GLU A 31 18.87 -0.23 11.77
CA GLU A 31 20.03 -0.47 12.64
C GLU A 31 21.33 -0.79 11.86
N PRO A 32 21.77 0.07 10.90
CA PRO A 32 22.94 -0.23 10.11
C PRO A 32 24.23 -0.26 10.94
N ASP A 33 25.21 -1.01 10.46
CA ASP A 33 26.55 -1.02 11.05
C ASP A 33 27.18 0.38 10.97
N LYS A 34 27.45 0.97 12.14
CA LYS A 34 28.00 2.31 12.28
C LYS A 34 29.43 2.45 11.76
N SER A 35 30.15 1.34 11.58
CA SER A 35 31.51 1.34 11.02
C SER A 35 31.53 1.67 9.52
N VAL A 36 30.41 1.47 8.82
CA VAL A 36 30.26 1.73 7.38
C VAL A 36 29.89 3.20 7.11
N GLY A 37 29.18 3.83 8.04
CA GLY A 37 28.72 5.22 7.93
C GLY A 37 27.44 5.44 8.73
N TYR A 38 26.95 6.68 8.74
CA TYR A 38 25.70 7.05 9.43
C TYR A 38 24.62 7.58 8.48
N TYR A 39 24.99 8.06 7.30
CA TYR A 39 24.06 8.71 6.38
C TYR A 39 23.52 7.75 5.31
N GLY A 40 22.33 8.07 4.81
CA GLY A 40 21.66 7.36 3.71
C GLY A 40 22.53 7.14 2.48
N ALA A 41 23.43 8.08 2.18
CA ALA A 41 24.35 7.99 1.06
C ALA A 41 25.43 6.91 1.23
N ASP A 42 25.93 6.71 2.45
CA ASP A 42 27.02 5.76 2.73
C ASP A 42 26.51 4.33 2.86
N VAL A 43 25.36 4.16 3.50
CA VAL A 43 24.79 2.83 3.81
C VAL A 43 23.79 2.38 2.74
N SER A 44 22.81 3.24 2.41
CA SER A 44 21.70 2.87 1.53
C SER A 44 21.98 3.17 0.05
N GLY A 45 22.87 4.12 -0.24
CA GLY A 45 23.28 4.49 -1.60
C GLY A 45 23.92 3.35 -2.42
N PRO A 46 24.88 2.56 -1.89
CA PRO A 46 25.46 1.43 -2.61
C PRO A 46 24.45 0.34 -2.97
N VAL A 47 23.45 0.13 -2.11
CA VAL A 47 22.33 -0.80 -2.35
C VAL A 47 21.46 -0.28 -3.49
N PHE A 48 21.07 1.00 -3.44
CA PHE A 48 20.32 1.66 -4.52
C PHE A 48 21.06 1.54 -5.86
N LYS A 49 22.36 1.86 -5.90
CA LYS A 49 23.19 1.74 -7.11
C LYS A 49 23.19 0.32 -7.67
N SER A 50 23.30 -0.69 -6.80
CA SER A 50 23.31 -2.10 -7.21
C SER A 50 21.98 -2.53 -7.81
N ILE A 51 20.87 -2.12 -7.19
CA ILE A 51 19.50 -2.38 -7.67
C ILE A 51 19.29 -1.67 -9.01
N ALA A 52 19.55 -0.37 -9.07
CA ALA A 52 19.36 0.45 -10.26
C ALA A 52 20.16 -0.09 -11.44
N ARG A 53 21.44 -0.42 -11.24
CA ARG A 53 22.30 -1.01 -12.28
C ARG A 53 21.78 -2.36 -12.75
N LYS A 54 21.30 -3.22 -11.84
CA LYS A 54 20.80 -4.55 -12.20
C LYS A 54 19.50 -4.46 -12.99
N ILE A 55 18.58 -3.59 -12.58
CA ILE A 55 17.32 -3.35 -13.30
C ILE A 55 17.61 -2.77 -14.67
N TYR A 56 18.49 -1.76 -14.75
CA TYR A 56 18.81 -1.10 -16.00
C TYR A 56 19.57 -2.01 -16.99
N ALA A 57 20.51 -2.83 -16.51
CA ALA A 57 21.30 -3.71 -17.36
C ALA A 57 20.58 -5.00 -17.79
N ASN A 58 19.62 -5.48 -16.98
CA ASN A 58 18.85 -6.69 -17.29
C ASN A 58 17.53 -6.40 -17.99
N ASN A 59 17.18 -5.13 -18.23
CA ASN A 59 16.06 -4.83 -19.09
C ASN A 59 16.53 -5.13 -20.52
N PRO A 60 16.07 -6.23 -21.16
CA PRO A 60 16.20 -6.33 -22.61
C PRO A 60 15.56 -5.06 -23.17
N LEU A 61 15.97 -4.58 -24.33
CA LEU A 61 15.18 -3.59 -25.06
C LEU A 61 13.75 -4.14 -25.09
N ILE A 62 12.87 -3.59 -24.24
CA ILE A 62 11.44 -3.81 -24.35
C ILE A 62 11.18 -3.09 -25.66
N ASP A 63 11.17 -3.88 -26.73
CA ASP A 63 10.53 -3.51 -27.98
C ASP A 63 9.27 -2.79 -27.55
N GLU A 64 9.13 -1.52 -27.92
CA GLU A 64 8.00 -0.69 -27.54
C GLU A 64 6.76 -1.38 -28.09
N ILE A 65 6.21 -2.33 -27.33
CA ILE A 65 4.83 -2.71 -27.46
C ILE A 65 4.17 -1.41 -27.09
N GLU A 66 3.68 -0.68 -28.11
CA GLU A 66 2.80 0.46 -27.93
C GLU A 66 1.92 0.11 -26.75
N THR A 67 2.17 0.76 -25.62
CA THR A 67 1.29 0.65 -24.48
C THR A 67 0.02 1.30 -24.99
N LEU A 68 -0.87 0.47 -25.55
CA LEU A 68 -2.29 0.70 -25.46
C LEU A 68 -2.49 0.88 -23.97
N GLU A 69 -2.47 2.13 -23.48
CA GLU A 69 -3.04 2.44 -22.18
C GLU A 69 -4.39 1.75 -22.22
N PRO A 70 -4.60 0.66 -21.47
CA PRO A 70 -5.93 0.13 -21.40
C PRO A 70 -6.66 1.21 -20.62
N SER A 71 -7.42 2.05 -21.32
CA SER A 71 -8.53 2.79 -20.78
C SER A 71 -9.55 1.74 -20.34
N ASN A 72 -9.21 1.02 -19.27
CA ASN A 72 -10.13 0.15 -18.57
C ASN A 72 -10.98 1.12 -17.78
N ASP A 73 -12.01 1.64 -18.44
CA ASP A 73 -13.03 2.49 -17.84
C ASP A 73 -13.58 1.85 -16.54
N ASP A 74 -13.59 0.51 -16.47
CA ASP A 74 -13.92 -0.27 -15.28
C ASP A 74 -12.96 -0.03 -14.10
N LEU A 75 -11.66 0.09 -14.35
CA LEU A 75 -10.64 0.31 -13.32
C LEU A 75 -10.73 1.75 -12.78
N GLU A 76 -10.90 2.72 -13.68
CA GLU A 76 -11.08 4.13 -13.33
C GLU A 76 -12.39 4.32 -12.54
N ALA A 77 -13.49 3.72 -12.99
CA ALA A 77 -14.76 3.74 -12.26
C ALA A 77 -14.65 3.09 -10.87
N SER A 78 -13.94 1.97 -10.75
CA SER A 78 -13.68 1.31 -9.46
C SER A 78 -12.85 2.20 -8.52
N PHE A 79 -11.83 2.88 -9.05
CA PHE A 79 -10.98 3.80 -8.29
C PHE A 79 -11.75 5.03 -7.80
N GLN A 80 -12.54 5.66 -8.68
CA GLN A 80 -13.38 6.81 -8.32
C GLN A 80 -14.44 6.44 -7.27
N ASN A 81 -15.06 5.25 -7.40
CA ASN A 81 -16.00 4.74 -6.40
C ASN A 81 -15.31 4.52 -5.04
N TYR A 82 -14.11 3.94 -5.04
CA TYR A 82 -13.33 3.75 -3.82
C TYR A 82 -13.00 5.08 -3.12
N TYR A 83 -12.48 6.07 -3.86
CA TYR A 83 -12.14 7.38 -3.30
C TYR A 83 -13.37 8.15 -2.79
N THR A 84 -14.49 8.06 -3.50
CA THR A 84 -15.75 8.69 -3.10
C THR A 84 -16.29 8.08 -1.81
N GLU A 85 -16.18 6.77 -1.64
CA GLU A 85 -16.54 6.11 -0.38
C GLU A 85 -15.54 6.50 0.72
N ALA A 86 -14.23 6.36 0.49
CA ALA A 86 -13.20 6.63 1.50
C ALA A 86 -13.23 8.07 2.08
N GLN A 87 -13.65 9.09 1.31
CA GLN A 87 -13.76 10.47 1.78
C GLN A 87 -15.06 10.81 2.51
N LYS A 88 -16.06 9.92 2.51
CA LYS A 88 -17.30 10.16 3.29
C LYS A 88 -16.99 10.04 4.78
N ASN A 89 -17.35 11.07 5.54
CA ASN A 89 -17.36 10.99 7.00
C ASN A 89 -18.50 10.06 7.45
N TYR A 90 -18.20 8.78 7.60
CA TYR A 90 -19.16 7.81 8.07
C TYR A 90 -19.29 7.87 9.58
N ASN A 91 -20.38 8.47 10.05
CA ASN A 91 -20.88 8.21 11.41
C ASN A 91 -21.76 6.95 11.47
N GLN A 92 -21.94 6.27 10.33
CA GLN A 92 -22.85 5.15 10.15
C GLN A 92 -22.24 4.04 9.31
N MET A 93 -22.63 2.80 9.59
CA MET A 93 -22.14 1.59 8.94
C MET A 93 -22.40 1.62 7.43
N PRO A 94 -21.37 1.49 6.57
CA PRO A 94 -21.55 1.40 5.13
C PRO A 94 -22.11 0.04 4.71
N ASP A 95 -22.63 -0.04 3.47
CA ASP A 95 -22.97 -1.31 2.84
C ASP A 95 -21.74 -1.82 2.08
N VAL A 96 -21.10 -2.86 2.61
CA VAL A 96 -19.88 -3.46 2.04
C VAL A 96 -20.17 -4.72 1.23
N LYS A 97 -21.45 -5.09 1.02
CA LYS A 97 -21.82 -6.26 0.23
C LYS A 97 -21.42 -6.06 -1.23
N GLY A 98 -20.76 -7.07 -1.80
CA GLY A 98 -20.24 -7.06 -3.17
C GLY A 98 -18.81 -6.55 -3.32
N MET A 99 -18.27 -5.87 -2.29
CA MET A 99 -16.86 -5.45 -2.27
C MET A 99 -15.91 -6.65 -2.18
N SER A 100 -14.67 -6.47 -2.64
CA SER A 100 -13.58 -7.38 -2.32
C SER A 100 -13.42 -7.47 -0.81
N GLY A 101 -13.14 -8.67 -0.29
CA GLY A 101 -12.87 -8.84 1.13
C GLY A 101 -11.78 -7.90 1.63
N MET A 102 -10.70 -7.74 0.86
CA MET A 102 -9.57 -6.87 1.22
C MET A 102 -9.96 -5.39 1.27
N ASP A 103 -10.78 -4.91 0.32
CA ASP A 103 -11.25 -3.53 0.30
C ASP A 103 -12.20 -3.25 1.46
N ALA A 104 -13.12 -4.18 1.74
CA ALA A 104 -14.07 -4.08 2.84
C ALA A 104 -13.36 -4.04 4.20
N ILE A 105 -12.35 -4.89 4.40
CA ILE A 105 -11.53 -4.89 5.63
C ILE A 105 -10.85 -3.53 5.79
N SER A 106 -10.19 -3.04 4.74
CA SER A 106 -9.45 -1.78 4.78
C SER A 106 -10.34 -0.58 5.14
N ILE A 107 -11.54 -0.50 4.55
CA ILE A 107 -12.51 0.56 4.86
C ILE A 107 -12.94 0.47 6.33
N LEU A 108 -13.33 -0.71 6.81
CA LEU A 108 -13.89 -0.89 8.14
C LEU A 108 -12.84 -0.74 9.26
N GLU A 109 -11.61 -1.20 9.04
CA GLU A 109 -10.51 -1.01 10.00
C GLU A 109 -10.09 0.46 10.11
N ASN A 110 -10.06 1.19 8.99
CA ASN A 110 -9.82 2.64 8.99
C ASN A 110 -10.92 3.41 9.74
N MET A 111 -12.13 2.84 9.87
CA MET A 111 -13.22 3.38 10.69
C MET A 111 -13.10 3.01 12.18
N GLY A 112 -12.09 2.25 12.57
CA GLY A 112 -11.84 1.83 13.96
C GLY A 112 -12.60 0.58 14.41
N LEU A 113 -13.11 -0.22 13.47
CA LEU A 113 -13.80 -1.48 13.76
C LEU A 113 -12.83 -2.67 13.74
N GLU A 114 -13.09 -3.65 14.60
CA GLU A 114 -12.42 -4.96 14.54
C GLU A 114 -13.19 -5.86 13.55
N VAL A 115 -12.52 -6.33 12.49
CA VAL A 115 -13.15 -7.11 11.42
C VAL A 115 -12.79 -8.59 11.55
N GLU A 116 -13.81 -9.45 11.64
CA GLU A 116 -13.65 -10.91 11.56
C GLU A 116 -14.18 -11.42 10.22
N VAL A 117 -13.39 -12.24 9.55
CA VAL A 117 -13.63 -12.65 8.15
C VAL A 117 -13.86 -14.16 8.10
N LYS A 118 -14.93 -14.60 7.44
CA LYS A 118 -15.24 -16.02 7.20
C LYS A 118 -15.38 -16.30 5.71
N GLY A 119 -14.45 -17.08 5.17
CA GLY A 119 -14.37 -17.39 3.74
C GLY A 119 -13.40 -16.49 2.99
N ASN A 120 -13.37 -16.62 1.66
CA ASN A 120 -12.50 -15.87 0.76
C ASN A 120 -13.32 -15.34 -0.42
N GLY A 121 -12.91 -14.22 -1.02
CA GLY A 121 -13.56 -13.65 -2.21
C GLY A 121 -14.29 -12.34 -1.93
N LYS A 122 -15.55 -12.23 -2.37
CA LYS A 122 -16.36 -11.01 -2.22
C LYS A 122 -17.28 -11.11 -1.01
N VAL A 123 -17.56 -9.97 -0.39
CA VAL A 123 -18.49 -9.90 0.75
C VAL A 123 -19.89 -10.27 0.30
N LYS A 124 -20.44 -11.36 0.82
CA LYS A 124 -21.84 -11.75 0.63
C LYS A 124 -22.73 -11.15 1.70
N LYS A 125 -22.25 -11.13 2.95
CA LYS A 125 -23.00 -10.63 4.10
C LYS A 125 -22.09 -9.91 5.08
N GLN A 126 -22.69 -8.95 5.77
CA GLN A 126 -22.12 -8.23 6.90
C GLN A 126 -23.04 -8.41 8.11
N SER A 127 -22.46 -8.60 9.30
CA SER A 127 -23.24 -8.87 10.52
C SER A 127 -24.00 -7.64 11.05
N ILE A 128 -23.51 -6.43 10.74
CA ILE A 128 -24.12 -5.17 11.13
C ILE A 128 -24.77 -4.53 9.92
N SER A 129 -26.05 -4.17 10.01
CA SER A 129 -26.78 -3.53 8.91
C SER A 129 -26.22 -2.14 8.59
N LYS A 130 -26.29 -1.77 7.30
CA LYS A 130 -26.01 -0.40 6.85
C LYS A 130 -26.81 0.64 7.63
N GLY A 131 -26.24 1.82 7.86
CA GLY A 131 -26.86 2.92 8.59
C GLY A 131 -26.73 2.86 10.12
N THR A 132 -26.18 1.78 10.68
CA THR A 132 -25.96 1.64 12.13
C THR A 132 -24.90 2.62 12.63
N ASP A 133 -25.17 3.36 13.71
CA ASP A 133 -24.18 4.29 14.30
C ASP A 133 -22.90 3.56 14.74
N LEU A 134 -21.76 3.95 14.15
CA LEU A 134 -20.48 3.29 14.35
C LEU A 134 -19.93 3.45 15.77
N ARG A 135 -20.36 4.49 16.50
CA ARG A 135 -19.93 4.71 17.90
C ARG A 135 -20.40 3.60 18.85
N LYS A 136 -21.40 2.83 18.44
CA LYS A 136 -21.99 1.74 19.23
C LYS A 136 -21.47 0.37 18.83
N VAL A 137 -20.60 0.29 17.82
CA VAL A 137 -20.15 -0.95 17.21
C VAL A 137 -18.63 -1.04 17.33
N LYS A 138 -18.13 -2.12 17.93
CA LYS A 138 -16.70 -2.37 18.06
C LYS A 138 -16.20 -3.48 17.13
N LYS A 139 -17.06 -4.44 16.80
CA LYS A 139 -16.72 -5.62 16.01
C LYS A 139 -17.76 -5.93 14.94
N ILE A 140 -17.31 -6.34 13.76
CA ILE A 140 -18.13 -6.74 12.63
C ILE A 140 -17.63 -8.07 12.05
N ILE A 141 -18.56 -8.94 11.66
CA ILE A 141 -18.27 -10.23 11.01
C ILE A 141 -18.69 -10.15 9.54
N LEU A 142 -17.78 -10.50 8.64
CA LEU A 142 -18.02 -10.59 7.20
C LEU A 142 -18.03 -12.05 6.75
N GLU A 143 -19.03 -12.41 5.94
CA GLU A 143 -19.09 -13.70 5.24
C GLU A 143 -18.76 -13.50 3.77
N LEU A 144 -17.78 -14.23 3.27
CA LEU A 144 -17.22 -14.10 1.93
C LEU A 144 -17.39 -15.39 1.15
N SER A 145 -17.58 -15.25 -0.16
CA SER A 145 -17.59 -16.36 -1.13
C SER A 145 -17.05 -15.93 -2.48
#